data_AF-A0A0H4CQ16-F1
#
_entry.id   AF-A0A0H4CQ16-F1
#
_cell.length_a   1.000
_cell.length_b   1.000
_cell.length_c   1.000
_cell.angle_alpha   90.00
_cell.angle_beta   90.00
_cell.angle_gamma   90.00
#
_symmetry.space_group_name_H-M   'P 1'
#
loop_
_entity.id
_entity.type
_entity.pdbx_description
1 polymer ?
#
loop_
_entity_poly.entity_id
_entity_poly.type
_entity_poly.pdbx_seq_one_letter_code
_entity_poly.pdbx_strand_id
1 'polypeptide(L)'
;GTFRWGSNTEPWTFDFALSEKFAGPTSYAYQVERMKFDQLLLDNARRKGVVVRERCAVRDVLEDGGRVNGVRYTDEDGTERETRARFVVDASGNQSRLQGRVGGERRYSEFFQNIALYGYFEGGKRPPAPNSGNI
;
A
#
# COMPACT_ATOMS: atom_id res chain seq x y z
N GLY A 1 -4.69 16.43 -10.67
CA GLY A 1 -5.73 15.41 -10.91
C GLY A 1 -7.00 16.08 -11.39
N THR A 2 -7.84 15.40 -12.17
CA THR A 2 -9.03 15.99 -12.78
C THR A 2 -10.29 15.27 -12.29
N PHE A 3 -11.29 16.03 -11.86
CA PHE A 3 -12.54 15.50 -11.33
C PHE A 3 -13.74 16.04 -12.10
N ARG A 4 -14.67 15.15 -12.42
CA ARG A 4 -16.05 15.51 -12.77
C ARG A 4 -16.94 15.05 -11.63
N TRP A 5 -17.21 15.97 -10.69
CA TRP A 5 -17.88 15.64 -9.42
C TRP A 5 -18.70 16.83 -8.92
N GLY A 6 -19.92 16.55 -8.44
CA GLY A 6 -20.88 17.56 -7.99
C GLY A 6 -21.93 17.92 -9.04
N SER A 7 -22.58 19.08 -8.87
CA SER A 7 -23.63 19.57 -9.78
C SER A 7 -23.08 20.20 -11.07
N ASN A 8 -21.80 20.55 -11.09
CA ASN A 8 -21.15 21.09 -12.28
C ASN A 8 -20.81 19.95 -13.25
N THR A 9 -21.25 20.09 -14.50
CA THR A 9 -20.97 19.11 -15.55
C THR A 9 -19.56 19.23 -16.13
N GLU A 10 -18.92 20.40 -15.98
CA GLU A 10 -17.56 20.66 -16.43
C GLU A 10 -16.53 20.08 -15.45
N PRO A 11 -15.50 19.34 -15.94
CA PRO A 11 -14.42 18.87 -15.10
C PRO A 11 -13.59 20.01 -14.50
N TRP A 12 -13.18 19.86 -13.24
CA TRP A 12 -12.23 20.76 -12.58
C TRP A 12 -10.92 20.03 -12.27
N THR A 13 -9.83 20.78 -12.18
CA THR A 13 -8.49 20.22 -11.94
C THR A 13 -7.89 20.84 -10.69
N PHE A 14 -7.19 20.02 -9.90
CA PHE A 14 -6.31 20.48 -8.83
C PHE A 14 -4.86 20.14 -9.18
N ASP A 15 -3.95 21.04 -8.81
CA ASP A 15 -2.51 20.91 -9.04
C ASP A 15 -1.77 20.80 -7.70
N PHE A 16 -0.79 19.92 -7.60
CA PHE A 16 0.06 19.84 -6.40
C PHE A 16 0.92 21.09 -6.23
N ALA A 17 1.16 21.86 -7.30
CA ALA A 17 1.87 23.14 -7.31
C ALA A 17 0.94 24.37 -7.24
N LEU A 18 -0.30 24.22 -6.72
CA LEU A 18 -1.33 25.27 -6.65
C LEU A 18 -0.90 26.61 -6.03
N SER A 19 0.16 26.62 -5.21
CA SER A 19 0.73 27.86 -4.65
C SER A 19 2.24 27.76 -4.57
N GLU A 20 2.92 28.91 -4.54
CA GLU A 20 4.39 28.97 -4.37
C GLU A 20 4.89 28.20 -3.13
N LYS A 21 4.08 28.10 -2.07
CA LYS A 21 4.41 27.32 -0.87
C LYS A 21 4.47 25.82 -1.11
N PHE A 22 3.72 25.33 -2.09
CA PHE A 22 3.63 23.91 -2.45
C PHE A 22 4.36 23.59 -3.77
N ALA A 23 4.83 24.62 -4.49
CA ALA A 23 5.57 24.48 -5.73
C ALA A 23 7.05 24.17 -5.46
N GLY A 24 7.58 23.15 -6.13
CA GLY A 24 8.93 22.67 -5.94
C GLY A 24 9.22 21.43 -6.79
N PRO A 25 10.46 20.91 -6.74
CA PRO A 25 10.90 19.79 -7.57
C PRO A 25 10.19 18.46 -7.25
N THR A 26 9.36 18.41 -6.20
CA THR A 26 8.58 17.24 -5.79
C THR A 26 7.07 17.47 -5.86
N SER A 27 6.62 18.53 -6.54
CA SER A 27 5.19 18.89 -6.65
C SER A 27 4.46 18.09 -7.74
N TYR A 28 4.75 16.79 -7.80
CA TYR A 28 4.11 15.84 -8.70
C TYR A 28 4.20 14.43 -8.12
N ALA A 29 3.45 13.52 -8.70
CA ALA A 29 3.47 12.11 -8.37
C ALA A 29 3.49 11.27 -9.65
N TYR A 30 3.67 9.95 -9.49
CA TYR A 30 3.68 9.01 -10.59
C TYR A 30 2.44 8.12 -10.55
N GLN A 31 1.84 7.88 -11.72
CA GLN A 31 0.97 6.73 -11.91
C GLN A 31 1.86 5.51 -12.14
N VAL A 32 1.71 4.48 -11.32
CA VAL A 32 2.62 3.33 -11.32
C VAL A 32 1.88 2.02 -11.50
N GLU A 33 2.52 1.11 -12.21
CA GLU A 33 2.14 -0.29 -12.21
C GLU A 33 2.60 -0.92 -10.88
N ARG A 34 1.66 -1.20 -9.98
CA ARG A 34 1.96 -1.58 -8.59
C ARG A 34 2.88 -2.79 -8.47
N MET A 35 2.75 -3.81 -9.32
CA MET A 35 3.64 -4.97 -9.28
C MET A 35 5.11 -4.59 -9.49
N LYS A 36 5.40 -3.65 -10.40
CA LYS A 36 6.76 -3.16 -10.64
C LYS A 36 7.23 -2.23 -9.53
N PHE A 37 6.35 -1.35 -9.08
CA PHE A 37 6.69 -0.37 -8.05
C PHE A 37 6.98 -1.04 -6.70
N ASP A 38 6.16 -1.99 -6.28
CA ASP A 38 6.34 -2.70 -5.01
C ASP A 38 7.63 -3.53 -5.04
N GLN A 39 7.93 -4.20 -6.16
CA GLN A 39 9.19 -4.93 -6.35
C GLN A 39 10.40 -3.99 -6.28
N LEU A 40 10.35 -2.84 -6.95
CA LEU A 40 11.41 -1.83 -6.92
C LEU A 40 11.73 -1.37 -5.48
N LEU A 41 10.69 -1.14 -4.67
CA LEU A 41 10.84 -0.76 -3.27
C LEU A 41 11.42 -1.89 -2.42
N LEU A 42 10.95 -3.13 -2.62
CA LEU A 42 11.43 -4.31 -1.90
C LEU A 42 12.91 -4.59 -2.20
N ASP A 43 13.31 -4.49 -3.47
CA ASP A 43 14.70 -4.65 -3.88
C ASP A 43 15.59 -3.52 -3.38
N ASN A 44 15.05 -2.30 -3.25
CA ASN A 44 15.76 -1.22 -2.59
C ASN A 44 16.04 -1.53 -1.12
N ALA A 45 15.07 -2.08 -0.39
CA ALA A 45 15.28 -2.51 0.99
C ALA A 45 16.38 -3.57 1.09
N ARG A 46 16.39 -4.57 0.18
CA ARG A 46 17.47 -5.56 0.08
C ARG A 46 18.84 -4.90 -0.11
N ARG A 47 18.96 -3.98 -1.07
CA ARG A 47 20.21 -3.25 -1.34
C ARG A 47 20.67 -2.41 -0.14
N LYS A 48 19.76 -2.01 0.74
CA LYS A 48 20.06 -1.31 1.99
C LYS A 48 20.35 -2.24 3.18
N GLY A 49 20.39 -3.55 2.96
CA GLY A 49 20.79 -4.55 3.96
C GLY A 49 19.62 -5.23 4.68
N VAL A 50 18.37 -5.02 4.26
CA VAL A 50 17.23 -5.74 4.84
C VAL A 50 17.23 -7.19 4.37
N VAL A 51 17.12 -8.14 5.31
CA VAL A 51 16.89 -9.56 4.99
C VAL A 51 15.44 -9.72 4.57
N VAL A 52 15.22 -9.80 3.25
CA VAL A 52 13.89 -10.02 2.67
C VAL A 52 13.71 -11.48 2.32
N ARG A 53 12.65 -12.10 2.84
CA ARG A 53 12.23 -13.47 2.53
C ARG A 53 10.88 -13.44 1.84
N GLU A 54 10.86 -13.71 0.53
CA GLU A 54 9.62 -13.89 -0.23
C GLU A 54 9.08 -15.30 -0.04
N ARG A 55 7.82 -15.52 -0.44
CA ARG A 55 7.12 -16.82 -0.27
C ARG A 55 7.14 -17.35 1.18
N CYS A 56 7.26 -16.45 2.15
CA CYS A 56 7.20 -16.73 3.58
C CYS A 56 5.93 -16.12 4.18
N ALA A 57 4.87 -16.91 4.36
CA ALA A 57 3.60 -16.42 4.87
C ALA A 57 3.57 -16.46 6.40
N VAL A 58 3.56 -15.29 7.06
CA VAL A 58 3.38 -15.20 8.51
C VAL A 58 1.98 -15.66 8.91
N ARG A 59 1.90 -16.58 9.87
CA ARG A 59 0.64 -17.19 10.33
C ARG A 59 0.29 -16.79 11.76
N ASP A 60 1.30 -16.53 12.58
CA ASP A 60 1.13 -16.25 14.01
C ASP A 60 2.24 -15.35 14.57
N VAL A 61 1.99 -14.79 15.75
CA VAL A 61 3.00 -14.11 16.58
C VAL A 61 3.54 -15.07 17.63
N LEU A 62 4.77 -14.83 18.07
CA LEU A 62 5.34 -15.46 19.26
C LEU A 62 5.24 -14.49 20.41
N GLU A 63 4.74 -14.93 21.56
CA GLU A 63 4.51 -14.10 22.73
C GLU A 63 5.14 -14.70 23.97
N ASP A 64 5.69 -13.85 24.84
CA ASP A 64 6.18 -14.21 26.16
C ASP A 64 5.94 -13.05 27.13
N GLY A 65 5.42 -13.34 28.32
CA GLY A 65 5.10 -12.32 29.33
C GLY A 65 4.18 -11.20 28.84
N GLY A 66 3.27 -11.48 27.90
CA GLY A 66 2.37 -10.50 27.30
C GLY A 66 3.03 -9.59 26.25
N ARG A 67 4.24 -9.92 25.79
CA ARG A 67 4.97 -9.19 24.76
C ARG A 67 5.22 -10.06 23.52
N VAL A 68 4.85 -9.53 22.35
CA VAL A 68 5.26 -10.10 21.06
C VAL A 68 6.79 -10.02 20.91
N ASN A 69 7.41 -11.16 20.66
CA ASN A 69 8.86 -11.32 20.55
C ASN A 69 9.31 -12.06 19.28
N GLY A 70 8.39 -12.29 18.34
CA GLY A 70 8.69 -12.99 17.10
C GLY A 70 7.44 -13.33 16.30
N VAL A 71 7.65 -14.12 15.24
CA VAL A 71 6.58 -14.62 14.37
C VAL A 71 6.81 -16.07 13.98
N ARG A 72 5.71 -16.77 13.76
CA ARG A 72 5.63 -18.10 13.14
C ARG A 72 5.19 -17.92 11.69
N TYR A 73 5.90 -18.52 10.74
CA TYR A 73 5.62 -18.39 9.32
C TYR A 73 5.81 -19.73 8.59
N THR A 74 5.16 -19.87 7.45
CA THR A 74 5.34 -21.00 6.53
C THR A 74 6.28 -20.57 5.42
N ASP A 75 7.36 -21.30 5.18
CA ASP A 75 8.29 -21.06 4.07
C ASP A 75 7.78 -21.61 2.73
N GLU A 76 8.59 -21.49 1.67
CA GLU A 76 8.23 -21.92 0.31
C GLU A 76 8.02 -23.43 0.18
N ASP A 77 8.63 -24.22 1.07
CA ASP A 77 8.52 -25.68 1.11
C ASP A 77 7.27 -26.13 1.90
N GLY A 78 6.48 -25.19 2.42
CA GLY A 78 5.35 -25.48 3.29
C GLY A 78 5.76 -25.79 4.74
N THR A 79 7.04 -25.58 5.10
CA THR A 79 7.53 -25.90 6.44
C THR A 79 7.28 -24.73 7.38
N GLU A 80 6.79 -25.05 8.58
CA GLU A 80 6.63 -24.05 9.63
C GLU A 80 7.97 -23.69 10.27
N ARG A 81 8.21 -22.38 10.42
CA ARG A 81 9.42 -21.80 10.94
C ARG A 81 9.07 -20.70 11.94
N GLU A 82 10.03 -20.40 12.81
CA GLU A 82 9.94 -19.31 13.76
C GLU A 82 11.11 -18.34 13.57
N THR A 83 10.87 -17.07 13.83
CA THR A 83 11.94 -16.07 13.98
C THR A 83 11.61 -15.13 15.12
N ARG A 84 12.63 -14.76 15.90
CA ARG A 84 12.50 -13.84 17.04
C ARG A 84 12.96 -12.44 16.66
N ALA A 85 12.32 -11.43 17.23
CA ALA A 85 12.65 -10.02 17.05
C ALA A 85 12.25 -9.23 18.29
N ARG A 86 12.97 -8.13 18.58
CA ARG A 86 12.61 -7.23 19.68
C ARG A 86 11.29 -6.50 19.40
N PHE A 87 11.01 -6.21 18.14
CA PHE A 87 9.81 -5.53 17.67
C PHE A 87 9.28 -6.25 16.43
N VAL A 88 7.96 -6.35 16.33
CA VAL A 88 7.25 -6.89 15.17
C VAL A 88 6.31 -5.80 14.67
N VAL A 89 6.35 -5.53 13.36
CA VAL A 89 5.47 -4.57 12.69
C VAL A 89 4.65 -5.31 11.67
N ASP A 90 3.32 -5.20 11.78
CA ASP A 90 2.41 -5.77 10.79
C ASP A 90 2.17 -4.77 9.64
N ALA A 91 2.78 -5.06 8.50
CA ALA A 91 2.59 -4.34 7.24
C ALA A 91 1.90 -5.22 6.16
N SER A 92 1.13 -6.24 6.57
CA SER A 92 0.48 -7.20 5.66
C SER A 92 -0.78 -6.69 4.95
N GLY A 93 -1.15 -5.43 5.16
CA GLY A 93 -2.24 -4.76 4.47
C GLY A 93 -3.63 -5.17 4.96
N ASN A 94 -4.64 -4.98 4.10
CA ASN A 94 -6.05 -5.19 4.46
C ASN A 94 -6.39 -6.65 4.80
N GLN A 95 -5.63 -7.62 4.31
CA GLN A 95 -5.83 -9.04 4.61
C GLN A 95 -5.05 -9.54 5.84
N SER A 96 -4.51 -8.62 6.67
CA SER A 96 -3.83 -8.98 7.91
C SER A 96 -4.65 -9.98 8.74
N ARG A 97 -3.94 -11.00 9.23
CA ARG A 97 -4.45 -12.02 10.15
C ARG A 97 -3.92 -11.84 11.58
N LEU A 98 -3.03 -10.88 11.80
CA LEU A 98 -2.36 -10.71 13.09
C LEU A 98 -3.10 -9.74 14.02
N GLN A 99 -3.86 -8.79 13.46
CA GLN A 99 -4.54 -7.74 14.25
C GLN A 99 -5.32 -8.30 15.45
N GLY A 100 -6.14 -9.35 15.23
CA GLY A 100 -6.98 -9.92 16.28
C GLY A 100 -6.18 -10.73 17.30
N ARG A 101 -5.02 -11.27 16.92
CA ARG A 101 -4.17 -12.06 17.82
C ARG A 101 -3.50 -11.19 18.88
N VAL A 102 -3.19 -9.95 18.54
CA VAL A 102 -2.60 -8.96 19.45
C VAL A 102 -3.64 -8.05 20.13
N GLY A 103 -4.91 -8.48 20.15
CA GLY A 103 -6.01 -7.72 20.77
C GLY A 103 -6.44 -6.47 20.00
N GLY A 104 -5.99 -6.31 18.75
CA GLY A 104 -6.40 -5.22 17.87
C GLY A 104 -7.81 -5.43 17.31
N GLU A 105 -8.58 -4.35 17.28
CA GLU A 105 -9.94 -4.32 16.73
C GLU A 105 -9.96 -3.52 15.43
N ARG A 106 -10.53 -4.10 14.36
CA ARG A 106 -10.81 -3.35 13.14
C ARG A 106 -12.26 -2.89 13.14
N ARG A 107 -12.45 -1.57 13.22
CA ARG A 107 -13.76 -0.93 13.13
C ARG A 107 -14.01 -0.44 11.72
N TYR A 108 -15.07 -0.94 11.08
CA TYR A 108 -15.46 -0.52 9.74
C TYR A 108 -16.31 0.75 9.82
N SER A 109 -16.18 1.61 8.81
CA SER A 109 -17.01 2.81 8.69
C SER A 109 -18.44 2.42 8.31
N GLU A 110 -19.41 2.97 9.01
CA GLU A 110 -20.84 2.87 8.65
C GLU A 110 -21.19 3.71 7.42
N PHE A 111 -20.35 4.70 7.07
CA PHE A 111 -20.56 5.59 5.93
C PHE A 111 -19.89 5.07 4.65
N PHE A 112 -18.63 4.62 4.73
CA PHE A 112 -17.85 4.19 3.56
C PHE A 112 -18.05 2.70 3.25
N GLN A 113 -19.24 2.34 2.77
CA GLN A 113 -19.62 0.97 2.41
C GLN A 113 -19.47 0.69 0.91
N ASN A 114 -18.34 1.11 0.34
CA ASN A 114 -18.11 1.05 -1.11
C ASN A 114 -17.51 -0.29 -1.54
N ILE A 115 -17.87 -0.73 -2.75
CA ILE A 115 -17.23 -1.85 -3.45
C ILE A 115 -16.61 -1.30 -4.74
N ALA A 116 -15.37 -1.68 -5.03
CA ALA A 116 -14.69 -1.32 -6.27
C ALA A 116 -14.73 -2.48 -7.27
N LEU A 117 -15.18 -2.20 -8.49
CA LEU A 117 -15.02 -3.06 -9.66
C LEU A 117 -14.14 -2.30 -10.66
N TYR A 118 -13.03 -2.91 -11.10
CA TYR A 118 -12.06 -2.27 -11.98
C TYR A 118 -11.43 -3.29 -12.95
N GLY A 119 -10.82 -2.77 -14.01
CA GLY A 119 -10.11 -3.54 -15.03
C GLY A 119 -9.16 -2.64 -15.82
N TYR A 120 -8.40 -3.24 -16.73
CA TYR A 120 -7.45 -2.53 -17.59
C TYR A 120 -7.98 -2.42 -19.01
N PHE A 121 -7.73 -1.29 -19.65
CA PHE A 121 -8.14 -1.00 -21.02
C PHE A 121 -6.95 -0.47 -21.82
N GLU A 122 -6.87 -0.84 -23.09
CA GLU A 122 -5.89 -0.33 -24.04
C GLU A 122 -6.54 0.66 -25.01
N GLY A 123 -5.74 1.56 -25.62
CA GLY A 123 -6.24 2.56 -26.57
C GLY A 123 -7.02 3.73 -25.96
N GLY A 124 -6.95 3.92 -24.64
CA GLY A 124 -7.58 5.04 -23.94
C GLY A 124 -7.02 6.42 -24.35
N LYS A 125 -7.88 7.43 -24.39
CA LYS A 125 -7.48 8.82 -24.63
C LYS A 125 -6.82 9.42 -23.39
N ARG A 126 -5.97 10.43 -23.60
CA ARG A 126 -5.39 11.24 -22.52
C ARG A 126 -5.98 12.65 -22.53
N PRO A 127 -6.03 13.36 -21.38
CA PRO A 127 -6.33 14.78 -21.36
C PRO A 127 -5.31 15.58 -22.18
N PRO A 128 -5.67 16.77 -22.68
CA PRO A 128 -4.73 17.65 -23.38
C PRO A 128 -3.61 18.13 -22.43
N ALA A 129 -2.50 18.57 -23.01
CA ALA A 129 -1.42 19.22 -22.27
C ALA A 129 -1.94 20.49 -21.53
N PRO A 130 -1.40 20.82 -20.34
CA PRO A 130 -0.33 20.11 -19.62
C PRO A 130 -0.81 18.88 -18.82
N ASN A 131 -2.11 18.64 -18.76
CA ASN A 131 -2.76 17.63 -17.90
C ASN A 131 -2.72 16.20 -18.46
N SER A 132 -1.89 15.91 -19.46
CA SER A 132 -1.87 14.59 -20.12
C SER A 132 -1.48 13.41 -19.20
N GLY A 133 -0.92 13.70 -18.02
CA GLY A 133 -0.65 12.73 -16.97
C GLY A 133 -1.70 12.65 -15.85
N ASN A 134 -2.76 13.49 -15.91
CA ASN A 134 -3.87 13.38 -14.97
C ASN A 134 -4.72 12.14 -15.27
N ILE A 135 -5.26 11.60 -14.19
CA ILE A 135 -6.42 10.71 -14.19
C ILE A 135 -7.67 11.50 -13.81
#